data_AF-A0A8S9VXX9-F1
#
_entry.id   AF-A0A8S9VXX9-F1
#
_cell.length_a   1.000
_cell.length_b   1.000
_cell.length_c   1.000
_cell.angle_alpha   90.00
_cell.angle_beta   90.00
_cell.angle_gamma   90.00
#
_symmetry.space_group_name_H-M   'P 1'
#
loop_
_entity.id
_entity.type
_entity.pdbx_description
1 polymer ?
#
loop_
_entity_poly.entity_id
_entity_poly.type
_entity_poly.pdbx_seq_one_letter_code
_entity_poly.pdbx_strand_id
1 'polypeptide(L)'
;MIDKVTVSKGTDIEEHIHFVDDIIDVYSEKMTRVEEKRMYLESTSVGFKNHGYPFELKFSKSQSIEKVALKLVNSTRPFGLWGVIHDRDDEFLRIAGVDTHTGDKFNMDLMSDYARVYLPKNACGNMIFRLYTNIQHSLDPGVTICDEHGSLF
;
A
#
# COMPACT_ATOMS: atom_id res chain seq x y z
N MET A 1 10.31 12.42 10.47
CA MET A 1 9.84 13.81 10.57
C MET A 1 8.45 13.80 9.94
N ILE A 2 7.40 14.00 10.73
CA ILE A 2 6.00 13.90 10.25
C ILE A 2 5.53 15.32 10.06
N ASP A 3 5.34 15.76 8.82
CA ASP A 3 4.81 17.08 8.53
C ASP A 3 3.33 17.11 8.90
N LYS A 4 3.07 17.72 10.06
CA LYS A 4 1.73 17.98 10.57
C LYS A 4 1.31 19.37 10.12
N VAL A 5 0.71 19.48 8.93
CA VAL A 5 0.22 20.76 8.41
C VAL A 5 -1.14 21.07 9.02
N THR A 6 -1.24 22.17 9.76
CA THR A 6 -2.48 22.68 10.35
C THR A 6 -2.79 24.04 9.74
N VAL A 7 -3.73 24.11 8.80
CA VAL A 7 -4.20 25.40 8.24
C VAL A 7 -5.26 25.96 9.19
N SER A 8 -4.89 26.96 9.99
CA SER A 8 -5.79 27.54 11.00
C SER A 8 -6.44 28.86 10.59
N LYS A 9 -6.01 29.49 9.48
CA LYS A 9 -6.62 30.63 8.76
C LYS A 9 -5.76 30.99 7.54
N GLY A 10 -6.39 31.29 6.40
CA GLY A 10 -5.75 31.88 5.21
C GLY A 10 -6.55 33.09 4.75
N THR A 11 -5.90 34.23 4.53
CA THR A 11 -6.53 35.47 4.04
C THR A 11 -6.51 35.59 2.52
N ASP A 12 -5.89 34.63 1.83
CA ASP A 12 -5.67 34.64 0.40
C ASP A 12 -6.12 33.31 -0.22
N ILE A 13 -7.06 33.42 -1.16
CA ILE A 13 -7.60 32.28 -1.89
C ILE A 13 -6.58 31.73 -2.90
N GLU A 14 -5.70 32.58 -3.44
CA GLU A 14 -4.67 32.18 -4.40
C GLU A 14 -3.63 31.29 -3.71
N GLU A 15 -3.19 31.65 -2.51
CA GLU A 15 -2.28 30.82 -1.71
C GLU A 15 -2.90 29.46 -1.37
N HIS A 16 -4.21 29.43 -1.06
CA HIS A 16 -4.91 28.18 -0.82
C HIS A 16 -4.97 27.29 -2.08
N ILE A 17 -5.25 27.88 -3.25
CA ILE A 17 -5.29 27.15 -4.52
C ILE A 17 -3.90 26.58 -4.84
N HIS A 18 -2.84 27.40 -4.75
CA HIS A 18 -1.48 26.94 -4.97
C HIS A 18 -1.08 25.77 -4.06
N PHE A 19 -1.42 25.86 -2.78
CA PHE A 19 -1.16 24.78 -1.83
C PHE A 19 -1.93 23.48 -2.18
N VAL A 20 -3.17 23.60 -2.64
CA VAL A 20 -3.96 22.42 -3.08
C VAL A 20 -3.35 21.81 -4.34
N ASP A 21 -2.93 22.62 -5.31
CA ASP A 21 -2.28 22.17 -6.53
C ASP A 21 -0.97 21.41 -6.21
N ASP A 22 -0.14 21.94 -5.32
CA ASP A 22 1.09 21.27 -4.86
C ASP A 22 0.81 19.88 -4.27
N ILE A 23 -0.26 19.74 -3.47
CA ILE A 23 -0.67 18.44 -2.92
C ILE A 23 -1.12 17.49 -4.02
N ILE A 24 -1.91 17.98 -4.99
CA ILE A 24 -2.40 17.19 -6.11
C ILE A 24 -1.24 16.67 -6.95
N ASP A 25 -0.25 17.51 -7.22
CA ASP A 25 0.92 17.15 -8.02
C ASP A 25 1.76 16.08 -7.33
N VAL A 26 2.07 16.26 -6.04
CA VAL A 26 2.80 15.26 -5.24
C VAL A 26 2.05 13.93 -5.18
N TYR A 27 0.72 13.96 -5.04
CA TYR A 27 -0.08 12.73 -5.02
C TYR A 27 -0.09 12.04 -6.38
N SER A 28 -0.23 12.81 -7.46
CA SER A 28 -0.30 12.31 -8.83
C SER A 28 1.02 11.67 -9.26
N GLU A 29 2.16 12.24 -8.89
CA GLU A 29 3.48 11.67 -9.13
C GLU A 29 3.61 10.29 -8.44
N LYS A 30 3.25 10.22 -7.16
CA LYS A 30 3.29 8.96 -6.40
C LYS A 30 2.35 7.91 -6.97
N MET A 31 1.14 8.31 -7.38
CA MET A 31 0.17 7.40 -7.98
C MET A 31 0.70 6.82 -9.29
N THR A 32 1.27 7.69 -10.13
CA THR A 32 1.89 7.29 -11.40
C THR A 32 3.02 6.29 -11.15
N ARG A 33 3.88 6.54 -10.16
CA ARG A 33 4.92 5.59 -9.76
C ARG A 33 4.35 4.23 -9.35
N VAL A 34 3.30 4.20 -8.54
CA VAL A 34 2.64 2.94 -8.13
C VAL A 34 2.08 2.19 -9.35
N GLU A 35 1.37 2.89 -10.23
CA GLU A 35 0.72 2.29 -11.40
C GLU A 35 1.72 1.75 -12.44
N GLU A 36 2.86 2.43 -12.61
CA GLU A 36 3.91 2.04 -13.56
C GLU A 36 4.85 0.96 -13.02
N LYS A 37 5.11 0.95 -11.70
CA LYS A 37 6.11 0.07 -11.07
C LYS A 37 5.55 -1.21 -10.46
N ARG A 38 4.22 -1.33 -10.36
CA ARG A 38 3.56 -2.53 -9.82
C ARG A 38 3.94 -3.81 -10.56
N MET A 39 4.09 -4.89 -9.81
CA MET A 39 4.49 -6.19 -10.34
C MET A 39 3.38 -6.87 -11.16
N TYR A 40 3.71 -7.36 -12.35
CA TYR A 40 2.82 -8.23 -13.13
C TYR A 40 3.59 -9.21 -14.01
N LEU A 41 2.93 -10.32 -14.33
CA LEU A 41 3.43 -11.31 -15.29
C LEU A 41 2.73 -11.13 -16.64
N GLU A 42 3.53 -11.05 -17.69
CA GLU A 42 3.05 -11.03 -19.07
C GLU A 42 3.30 -12.40 -19.72
N SER A 43 2.26 -12.99 -20.30
CA SER A 43 2.38 -14.24 -21.04
C SER A 43 3.04 -13.97 -22.39
N THR A 44 4.07 -14.75 -22.72
CA THR A 44 4.80 -14.71 -23.99
C THR A 44 4.77 -16.07 -24.67
N SER A 45 5.23 -16.17 -25.92
CA SER A 45 5.27 -17.44 -26.65
C SER A 45 6.19 -18.51 -26.04
N VAL A 46 7.10 -18.13 -25.14
CA VAL A 46 8.12 -19.01 -24.55
C VAL A 46 7.99 -19.11 -23.02
N GLY A 47 6.90 -18.59 -22.43
CA GLY A 47 6.68 -18.59 -20.98
C GLY A 47 6.20 -17.24 -20.46
N PHE A 48 6.65 -16.83 -19.28
CA PHE A 48 6.23 -15.58 -18.64
C PHE A 48 7.38 -14.59 -18.49
N LYS A 49 7.10 -13.32 -18.76
CA LYS A 49 8.00 -12.21 -18.48
C LYS A 49 7.51 -11.45 -17.27
N ASN A 50 8.41 -11.20 -16.32
CA ASN A 50 8.11 -10.41 -15.13
C ASN A 50 8.39 -8.92 -15.38
N HIS A 51 7.51 -8.06 -14.88
CA HIS A 51 7.60 -6.61 -14.92
C HIS A 51 7.32 -6.05 -13.53
N GLY A 52 7.96 -4.94 -13.18
CA GLY A 52 7.71 -4.25 -11.91
C GLY A 52 8.11 -5.06 -10.68
N TYR A 53 7.70 -4.57 -9.51
CA TYR A 53 8.17 -5.03 -8.20
C TYR A 53 7.05 -4.97 -7.17
N PRO A 54 7.10 -5.82 -6.12
CA PRO A 54 6.16 -5.71 -5.01
C PRO A 54 6.45 -4.44 -4.20
N PHE A 55 5.42 -3.90 -3.56
CA PHE A 55 5.58 -2.81 -2.60
C PHE A 55 5.83 -3.39 -1.22
N GLU A 56 6.89 -2.94 -0.56
CA GLU A 56 7.30 -3.43 0.75
C GLU A 56 6.91 -2.42 1.84
N LEU A 57 6.06 -2.85 2.77
CA LEU A 57 5.73 -2.14 4.00
C LEU A 57 6.69 -2.61 5.08
N LYS A 58 7.60 -1.74 5.51
CA LYS A 58 8.57 -2.04 6.58
C LYS A 58 8.02 -1.54 7.90
N PHE A 59 7.77 -2.45 8.83
CA PHE A 59 7.28 -2.12 10.16
C PHE A 59 8.41 -1.51 11.01
N SER A 60 8.06 -0.56 11.87
CA SER A 60 9.00 0.08 12.80
C SER A 60 9.43 -0.85 13.95
N LYS A 61 8.66 -1.92 14.17
CA LYS A 61 8.90 -2.97 15.15
C LYS A 61 8.28 -4.27 14.67
N SER A 62 8.82 -5.40 15.11
CA SER A 62 8.27 -6.72 14.82
C SER A 62 6.82 -6.83 15.29
N GLN A 63 5.97 -7.40 14.43
CA GLN A 63 4.54 -7.58 14.65
C GLN A 63 4.20 -9.08 14.73
N SER A 64 3.10 -9.41 15.39
CA SER A 64 2.53 -10.77 15.28
C SER A 64 1.81 -10.91 13.96
N ILE A 65 2.32 -11.79 13.08
CA ILE A 65 1.80 -11.99 11.72
C ILE A 65 0.31 -12.38 11.73
N GLU A 66 -0.15 -13.22 12.66
CA GLU A 66 -1.56 -13.60 12.74
C GLU A 66 -2.47 -12.44 13.12
N LYS A 67 -2.05 -11.63 14.10
CA LYS A 67 -2.84 -10.47 14.55
C LYS A 67 -2.93 -9.42 13.45
N VAL A 68 -1.83 -9.18 12.74
CA VAL A 68 -1.80 -8.26 11.60
C VAL A 68 -2.69 -8.80 10.48
N ALA A 69 -2.54 -10.06 10.07
CA ALA A 69 -3.37 -10.67 9.05
C ALA A 69 -4.87 -10.57 9.38
N LEU A 70 -5.27 -10.97 10.59
CA LEU A 70 -6.65 -10.90 11.03
C LEU A 70 -7.20 -9.48 11.03
N LYS A 71 -6.37 -8.47 11.33
CA LYS A 71 -6.78 -7.07 11.33
C LYS A 71 -6.87 -6.50 9.91
N LEU A 72 -5.98 -6.91 9.00
CA LEU A 72 -5.94 -6.42 7.63
C LEU A 72 -7.09 -6.98 6.78
N VAL A 73 -7.33 -8.28 6.83
CA VAL A 73 -8.15 -8.97 5.80
C VAL A 73 -9.53 -9.46 6.26
N ASN A 74 -10.09 -8.85 7.31
CA ASN A 74 -11.41 -9.20 7.86
C ASN A 74 -12.58 -8.38 7.29
N SER A 75 -12.37 -7.61 6.23
CA SER A 75 -13.36 -6.71 5.59
C SER A 75 -13.90 -5.58 6.47
N THR A 76 -13.32 -5.35 7.64
CA THR A 76 -13.75 -4.27 8.54
C THR A 76 -12.94 -2.99 8.30
N ARG A 77 -13.47 -1.88 8.84
CA ARG A 77 -12.75 -0.60 8.84
C ARG A 77 -11.52 -0.69 9.75
N PRO A 78 -10.41 -0.03 9.41
CA PRO A 78 -10.29 0.95 8.32
C PRO A 78 -9.88 0.35 6.97
N PHE A 79 -9.41 -0.91 6.93
CA PHE A 79 -8.74 -1.48 5.77
C PHE A 79 -9.69 -1.76 4.60
N GLY A 80 -10.86 -2.36 4.88
CA GLY A 80 -11.78 -2.76 3.82
C GLY A 80 -11.13 -3.73 2.83
N LEU A 81 -10.27 -4.63 3.33
CA LEU A 81 -9.69 -5.71 2.55
C LEU A 81 -10.29 -7.02 3.05
N TRP A 82 -10.67 -7.90 2.13
CA TRP A 82 -10.98 -9.28 2.44
C TRP A 82 -9.84 -10.17 1.97
N GLY A 83 -9.61 -11.31 2.60
CA GLY A 83 -8.56 -12.22 2.13
C GLY A 83 -8.55 -13.56 2.82
N VAL A 84 -7.89 -14.51 2.17
CA VAL A 84 -7.71 -15.88 2.62
C VAL A 84 -6.22 -16.17 2.73
N ILE A 85 -5.81 -16.68 3.88
CA ILE A 85 -4.47 -17.22 4.09
C ILE A 85 -4.43 -18.57 3.38
N HIS A 86 -3.59 -18.69 2.35
CA HIS A 86 -3.47 -19.93 1.56
C HIS A 86 -2.09 -20.57 1.66
N ASP A 87 -1.14 -19.91 2.31
CA ASP A 87 0.14 -20.50 2.72
C ASP A 87 0.51 -19.97 4.11
N ARG A 88 1.06 -20.83 4.96
CA ARG A 88 1.40 -20.50 6.35
C ARG A 88 2.59 -21.30 6.83
N ASP A 89 3.56 -20.58 7.37
CA ASP A 89 4.66 -21.06 8.20
C ASP A 89 4.67 -20.28 9.53
N ASP A 90 5.56 -20.63 10.45
CA ASP A 90 5.67 -19.99 11.77
C ASP A 90 6.10 -18.51 11.67
N GLU A 91 6.81 -18.12 10.60
CA GLU A 91 7.32 -16.76 10.40
C GLU A 91 6.71 -16.05 9.18
N PHE A 92 5.77 -16.71 8.48
CA PHE A 92 5.29 -16.27 7.18
C PHE A 92 3.81 -16.59 6.95
N LEU A 93 3.07 -15.61 6.40
CA LEU A 93 1.72 -15.82 5.89
C LEU A 93 1.62 -15.30 4.45
N ARG A 94 1.04 -16.12 3.56
CA ARG A 94 0.62 -15.66 2.23
C ARG A 94 -0.88 -15.51 2.17
N ILE A 95 -1.31 -14.32 1.75
CA ILE A 95 -2.69 -13.90 1.69
C ILE A 95 -3.05 -13.62 0.24
N ALA A 96 -4.13 -14.25 -0.24
CA ALA A 96 -4.81 -13.84 -1.45
C ALA A 96 -6.01 -12.99 -1.04
N GLY A 97 -6.06 -11.74 -1.51
CA GLY A 97 -7.02 -10.75 -1.03
C GLY A 97 -7.77 -10.04 -2.15
N VAL A 98 -8.82 -9.33 -1.72
CA VAL A 98 -9.67 -8.47 -2.55
C VAL A 98 -9.88 -7.15 -1.82
N ASP A 99 -9.69 -6.04 -2.52
CA ASP A 99 -10.11 -4.73 -2.03
C ASP A 99 -11.63 -4.62 -2.14
N THR A 100 -12.32 -4.48 -1.00
CA THR A 100 -13.78 -4.40 -0.98
C THR A 100 -14.32 -3.12 -1.60
N HIS A 101 -13.47 -2.11 -1.83
CA HIS A 101 -13.87 -0.86 -2.49
C HIS A 101 -14.05 -1.03 -4.00
N THR A 102 -13.13 -1.73 -4.67
CA THR A 102 -13.12 -1.88 -6.14
C THR A 102 -13.46 -3.30 -6.60
N GLY A 103 -13.30 -4.30 -5.74
CA GLY A 103 -13.36 -5.72 -6.10
C GLY A 103 -12.06 -6.25 -6.70
N ASP A 104 -11.00 -5.45 -6.75
CA ASP A 104 -9.73 -5.85 -7.33
C ASP A 104 -8.95 -6.80 -6.44
N LYS A 105 -8.26 -7.74 -7.06
CA LYS A 105 -7.44 -8.73 -6.38
C LYS A 105 -6.06 -8.17 -6.03
N PHE A 106 -5.50 -8.64 -4.92
CA PHE A 106 -4.10 -8.44 -4.56
C PHE A 106 -3.56 -9.72 -3.90
N ASN A 107 -2.24 -9.86 -3.86
CA ASN A 107 -1.60 -10.83 -2.98
C ASN A 107 -0.72 -10.10 -1.96
N MET A 108 -0.55 -10.69 -0.79
CA MET A 108 0.29 -10.14 0.25
C MET A 108 1.07 -11.25 0.93
N ASP A 109 2.37 -11.03 1.07
CA ASP A 109 3.27 -11.83 1.87
C ASP A 109 3.51 -11.05 3.17
N LEU A 110 3.35 -11.70 4.32
CA LEU A 110 3.45 -11.06 5.62
C LEU A 110 4.47 -11.78 6.49
N MET A 111 5.42 -11.00 7.00
CA MET A 111 6.45 -11.40 7.94
C MET A 111 6.40 -10.48 9.17
N SER A 112 7.14 -10.82 10.23
CA SER A 112 7.14 -10.05 11.47
C SER A 112 7.60 -8.61 11.28
N ASP A 113 8.58 -8.36 10.41
CA ASP A 113 9.21 -7.04 10.25
C ASP A 113 8.76 -6.29 9.00
N TYR A 114 8.12 -6.98 8.06
CA TYR A 114 7.64 -6.36 6.83
C TYR A 114 6.47 -7.12 6.20
N ALA A 115 5.78 -6.47 5.28
CA ALA A 115 4.83 -7.09 4.37
C ALA A 115 5.15 -6.71 2.93
N ARG A 116 4.97 -7.63 1.97
CA ARG A 116 5.06 -7.35 0.54
C ARG A 116 3.69 -7.43 -0.09
N VAL A 117 3.34 -6.42 -0.88
CA VAL A 117 2.05 -6.31 -1.55
C VAL A 117 2.27 -6.43 -3.05
N TYR A 118 1.59 -7.41 -3.65
CA TYR A 118 1.60 -7.68 -5.07
C TYR A 118 0.29 -7.17 -5.67
N LEU A 119 0.38 -6.05 -6.37
CA LEU A 119 -0.76 -5.39 -7.01
C LEU A 119 -0.75 -5.67 -8.52
N PRO A 120 -1.69 -6.46 -9.07
CA PRO A 120 -1.73 -6.76 -10.50
C PRO A 120 -2.10 -5.53 -11.33
N LYS A 121 -1.81 -5.57 -12.63
CA LYS A 121 -2.03 -4.46 -13.59
C LYS A 121 -3.48 -3.97 -13.72
N ASN A 122 -4.45 -4.77 -13.29
CA ASN A 122 -5.86 -4.39 -13.36
C ASN A 122 -6.39 -3.82 -12.04
N ALA A 123 -5.58 -3.83 -10.97
CA ALA A 123 -6.01 -3.37 -9.66
C ALA A 123 -5.71 -1.89 -9.45
N CYS A 124 -6.59 -1.19 -8.73
CA CYS A 124 -6.41 0.24 -8.45
C CYS A 124 -5.20 0.51 -7.54
N GLY A 125 -4.24 1.32 -8.01
CA GLY A 125 -3.06 1.76 -7.27
C GLY A 125 -3.38 2.49 -5.97
N ASN A 126 -4.55 3.12 -5.88
CA ASN A 126 -5.05 3.75 -4.67
C ASN A 126 -5.18 2.79 -3.48
N MET A 127 -5.27 1.48 -3.73
CA MET A 127 -5.23 0.47 -2.68
C MET A 127 -3.95 0.58 -1.85
N ILE A 128 -2.79 0.83 -2.48
CA ILE A 128 -1.50 0.98 -1.80
C ILE A 128 -1.50 2.18 -0.85
N PHE A 129 -2.03 3.32 -1.29
CA PHE A 129 -2.16 4.53 -0.47
C PHE A 129 -3.06 4.28 0.73
N ARG A 130 -4.26 3.75 0.50
CA ARG A 130 -5.21 3.41 1.57
C ARG A 130 -4.61 2.43 2.57
N LEU A 131 -3.97 1.38 2.08
CA LEU A 131 -3.34 0.37 2.94
C LEU A 131 -2.25 1.01 3.80
N TYR A 132 -1.31 1.73 3.19
CA TYR A 132 -0.20 2.39 3.89
C TYR A 132 -0.72 3.36 4.96
N THR A 133 -1.60 4.29 4.60
CA THR A 133 -2.18 5.27 5.53
C THR A 133 -2.95 4.59 6.67
N ASN A 134 -3.72 3.53 6.37
CA ASN A 134 -4.47 2.81 7.40
C ASN A 134 -3.57 2.02 8.35
N ILE A 135 -2.46 1.44 7.87
CA ILE A 135 -1.46 0.80 8.73
C ILE A 135 -0.83 1.87 9.62
N GLN A 136 -0.42 3.00 9.03
CA GLN A 136 0.19 4.10 9.77
C GLN A 136 -0.70 4.60 10.91
N HIS A 137 -2.00 4.78 10.66
CA HIS A 137 -2.91 5.29 11.68
C HIS A 137 -3.35 4.24 12.71
N SER A 138 -3.53 2.98 12.31
CA SER A 138 -4.21 2.00 13.16
C SER A 138 -3.30 0.93 13.75
N LEU A 139 -2.09 0.73 13.22
CA LEU A 139 -1.24 -0.41 13.55
C LEU A 139 0.18 0.03 13.91
N ASP A 140 0.83 0.79 13.03
CA ASP A 140 2.22 1.17 13.17
C ASP A 140 2.49 2.57 12.59
N PRO A 141 2.49 3.63 13.42
CA PRO A 141 2.77 5.00 12.97
C PRO A 141 4.15 5.21 12.32
N GLY A 142 5.10 4.32 12.60
CA GLY A 142 6.46 4.37 12.05
C GLY A 142 6.65 3.49 10.82
N VAL A 143 5.59 2.87 10.29
CA VAL A 143 5.68 2.08 9.06
C VAL A 143 6.16 2.94 7.91
N THR A 144 7.00 2.37 7.05
CA THR A 144 7.44 2.99 5.80
C THR A 144 7.06 2.10 4.63
N ILE A 145 6.93 2.68 3.44
CA ILE A 145 6.62 1.94 2.22
C ILE A 145 7.68 2.20 1.15
N CYS A 146 8.19 1.13 0.56
CA CYS A 146 9.26 1.16 -0.43
C CYS A 146 8.89 0.33 -1.67
N ASP A 147 9.48 0.70 -2.80
CA ASP A 147 9.67 -0.19 -3.95
C ASP A 147 11.18 -0.46 -4.14
N GLU A 148 11.57 -1.02 -5.29
CA GLU A 148 12.99 -1.26 -5.60
C GLU A 148 13.85 0.01 -5.67
N HIS A 149 13.24 1.18 -5.89
CA HIS A 149 13.92 2.48 -6.03
C HIS A 149 13.98 3.24 -4.69
N GLY A 150 13.46 2.67 -3.60
CA GLY A 150 13.51 3.25 -2.25
C GLY A 150 12.14 3.68 -1.75
N SER A 151 12.10 4.67 -0.86
CA SER A 151 10.85 5.12 -0.24
C SER A 151 9.88 5.70 -1.28
N LEU A 152 8.59 5.40 -1.15
CA LEU A 152 7.52 6.03 -1.92
C LEU A 152 7.09 7.38 -1.32
N PHE A 153 7.28 7.57 -0.01
CA PHE A 153 6.91 8.77 0.74
C PHE A 153 8.08 9.31 1.57
#